data_AF-A0A6G3RV33-F1
#
_entry.id   AF-A0A6G3RV33-F1
#
_cell.length_a   1.000
_cell.length_b   1.000
_cell.length_c   1.000
_cell.angle_alpha   90.00
_cell.angle_beta   90.00
_cell.angle_gamma   90.00
#
_symmetry.space_group_name_H-M   'P 1'
#
loop_
_entity.id
_entity.type
_entity.pdbx_description
1 polymer ?
#
loop_
_entity_poly.entity_id
_entity_poly.type
_entity_poly.pdbx_seq_one_letter_code
_entity_poly.pdbx_strand_id
1 'polypeptide(L)'
;MRHGEPVIPRVRSGDARLLDVLRTADGTGSVHSVFTRVVNLLTPQGMLIALASPEAGDAPRTLVTDVEDWTRHGLAAGQAVAFAPGTLTLAATGRTLRLTTSGALARHLVAPSLAHLAPGRIAA
;
A
#
# COMPACT_ATOMS: atom_id res chain seq x y z
N MET A 1 -13.05 -8.92 25.15
CA MET A 1 -11.80 -8.66 24.41
C MET A 1 -11.67 -7.16 24.25
N ARG A 2 -10.60 -6.53 24.77
CA ARG A 2 -10.41 -5.08 24.59
C ARG A 2 -9.97 -4.88 23.14
N HIS A 3 -10.78 -4.18 22.35
CA HIS A 3 -10.32 -3.63 21.08
C HIS A 3 -9.25 -2.59 21.43
N GLY A 4 -7.98 -2.93 21.22
CA GLY A 4 -6.89 -1.97 21.34
C GLY A 4 -7.14 -0.79 20.40
N GLU A 5 -6.78 0.41 20.84
CA GLU A 5 -6.87 1.62 20.02
C GLU A 5 -6.16 1.37 18.67
N PRO A 6 -6.75 1.78 17.53
CA PRO A 6 -6.13 1.58 16.24
C PRO A 6 -4.78 2.30 16.17
N VAL A 7 -3.76 1.60 15.71
CA VAL A 7 -2.48 2.23 15.35
C VAL A 7 -2.69 2.96 14.03
N ILE A 8 -2.22 4.20 13.94
CA ILE A 8 -2.44 5.05 12.77
C ILE A 8 -1.08 5.38 12.12
N PRO A 9 -0.55 4.50 11.25
CA PRO A 9 0.62 4.84 10.46
C PRO A 9 0.35 6.05 9.58
N ARG A 10 1.32 6.95 9.49
CA ARG A 10 1.23 8.12 8.61
C ARG A 10 1.64 7.72 7.20
N VAL A 11 0.78 8.01 6.22
CA VAL A 11 1.16 7.99 4.81
C VAL A 11 1.91 9.30 4.49
N ARG A 12 3.16 9.18 4.07
CA ARG A 12 4.05 10.31 3.78
C ARG A 12 3.91 10.77 2.33
N SER A 13 3.94 9.83 1.40
CA SER A 13 3.80 10.06 -0.04
C SER A 13 3.12 8.89 -0.72
N GLY A 14 2.71 9.08 -1.96
CA GLY A 14 2.24 7.98 -2.79
C GLY A 14 2.22 8.34 -4.26
N ASP A 15 2.14 7.32 -5.11
CA ASP A 15 1.85 7.50 -6.54
C ASP A 15 0.55 8.31 -6.71
N ALA A 16 0.62 9.42 -7.43
CA ALA A 16 -0.50 10.33 -7.64
C ALA A 16 -1.73 9.61 -8.21
N ARG A 17 -1.53 8.69 -9.17
CA ARG A 17 -2.63 7.92 -9.76
C ARG A 17 -3.28 7.01 -8.72
N LEU A 18 -2.49 6.38 -7.86
CA LEU A 18 -3.03 5.56 -6.79
C LEU A 18 -3.79 6.41 -5.77
N LEU A 19 -3.27 7.58 -5.40
CA LEU A 19 -3.96 8.49 -4.48
C LEU A 19 -5.34 8.90 -5.02
N ASP A 20 -5.43 9.20 -6.32
CA ASP A 20 -6.72 9.51 -6.97
C ASP A 20 -7.69 8.32 -6.94
N VAL A 21 -7.20 7.10 -7.23
CA VAL A 21 -8.02 5.87 -7.13
C VAL A 21 -8.52 5.65 -5.70
N LEU A 22 -7.66 5.84 -4.70
CA LEU A 22 -8.02 5.61 -3.31
C LEU A 22 -9.03 6.63 -2.78
N ARG A 23 -9.15 7.83 -3.37
CA ARG A 23 -10.17 8.81 -2.96
C ARG A 23 -11.60 8.32 -3.20
N THR A 24 -11.81 7.38 -4.12
CA THR A 24 -13.14 6.85 -4.46
C THR A 24 -13.26 5.35 -4.20
N ALA A 25 -12.17 4.70 -3.77
CA ALA A 25 -12.17 3.28 -3.47
C ALA A 25 -13.10 2.97 -2.28
N ASP A 26 -13.92 1.95 -2.45
CA ASP A 26 -14.80 1.41 -1.41
C ASP A 26 -14.90 -0.11 -1.58
N GLY A 27 -15.10 -0.82 -0.46
CA GLY A 27 -15.27 -2.26 -0.42
C GLY A 27 -14.13 -3.01 0.29
N THR A 28 -14.05 -4.32 0.05
CA THR A 28 -13.09 -5.20 0.74
C THR A 28 -12.06 -5.76 -0.23
N GLY A 29 -10.79 -5.56 0.10
CA GLY A 29 -9.65 -6.20 -0.53
C GLY A 29 -8.94 -7.13 0.46
N SER A 30 -7.68 -7.46 0.18
CA SER A 30 -6.91 -8.36 1.03
C SER A 30 -5.42 -8.03 1.07
N VAL A 31 -4.76 -8.47 2.14
CA VAL A 31 -3.30 -8.54 2.19
C VAL A 31 -2.85 -9.63 1.25
N HIS A 32 -2.06 -9.28 0.24
CA HIS A 32 -1.49 -10.24 -0.70
C HIS A 32 -0.21 -10.88 -0.13
N SER A 33 0.71 -10.07 0.37
CA SER A 33 2.00 -10.53 0.91
C SER A 33 2.59 -9.52 1.88
N VAL A 34 3.33 -10.01 2.86
CA VAL A 34 3.99 -9.20 3.90
C VAL A 34 5.49 -9.45 3.87
N PHE A 35 6.27 -8.39 3.73
CA PHE A 35 7.73 -8.36 3.85
C PHE A 35 8.10 -7.31 4.90
N THR A 36 9.34 -7.33 5.39
CA THR A 36 9.84 -6.34 6.36
C THR A 36 9.54 -4.91 5.92
N ARG A 37 9.90 -4.54 4.69
CA ARG A 37 9.78 -3.17 4.19
C ARG A 37 8.53 -2.89 3.35
N VAL A 38 7.77 -3.92 2.98
CA VAL A 38 6.64 -3.76 2.05
C VAL A 38 5.49 -4.69 2.43
N VAL A 39 4.27 -4.17 2.41
CA VAL A 39 3.05 -4.98 2.39
C VAL A 39 2.36 -4.76 1.06
N ASN A 40 2.09 -5.84 0.32
CA ASN A 40 1.29 -5.76 -0.89
C ASN A 40 -0.17 -6.03 -0.54
N LEU A 41 -1.07 -5.24 -1.10
CA LEU A 41 -2.51 -5.37 -0.94
C LEU A 41 -3.16 -5.56 -2.31
N LEU A 42 -4.21 -6.39 -2.36
CA LEU A 42 -5.17 -6.39 -3.45
C LEU A 42 -6.32 -5.46 -3.10
N THR A 43 -6.64 -4.53 -3.99
CA THR A 43 -7.85 -3.70 -3.87
C THR A 43 -9.11 -4.53 -4.15
N PRO A 44 -10.31 -4.02 -3.85
CA PRO A 44 -11.57 -4.70 -4.18
C PRO A 44 -11.72 -5.01 -5.67
N GLN A 45 -11.07 -4.22 -6.54
CA GLN A 45 -11.06 -4.38 -8.00
C GLN A 45 -9.91 -5.28 -8.50
N GLY A 46 -9.15 -5.92 -7.60
CA GLY A 46 -8.05 -6.81 -7.94
C GLY A 46 -6.75 -6.10 -8.34
N MET A 47 -6.62 -4.78 -8.12
CA MET A 47 -5.38 -4.07 -8.37
C MET A 47 -4.37 -4.35 -7.25
N LEU A 48 -3.13 -4.69 -7.60
CA LEU A 48 -2.05 -4.82 -6.63
C LEU A 48 -1.45 -3.44 -6.32
N ILE A 49 -1.37 -3.10 -5.04
CA ILE A 49 -0.76 -1.88 -4.51
C ILE A 49 0.22 -2.22 -3.38
N ALA A 50 1.17 -1.34 -3.09
CA ALA A 50 2.15 -1.53 -2.02
C ALA A 50 2.04 -0.46 -0.93
N LEU A 51 2.17 -0.88 0.33
CA LEU A 51 2.51 -0.04 1.46
C LEU A 51 4.00 -0.23 1.73
N ALA A 52 4.80 0.80 1.50
CA ALA A 52 6.25 0.77 1.62
C ALA A 52 6.72 1.47 2.90
N SER A 53 7.84 0.99 3.45
CA SER A 53 8.62 1.73 4.44
C SER A 53 9.34 2.92 3.78
N PRO A 54 9.80 3.92 4.57
CA PRO A 54 10.51 5.09 4.01
C PRO A 54 11.72 4.73 3.13
N GLU A 55 12.41 3.62 3.44
CA GLU A 55 13.63 3.19 2.74
C GLU A 55 13.37 2.34 1.49
N ALA A 56 12.17 1.81 1.31
CA ALA A 56 11.85 0.98 0.14
C ALA A 56 11.70 1.78 -1.16
N GLY A 57 11.57 3.11 -1.05
CA GLY A 57 11.51 4.03 -2.18
C GLY A 57 10.11 4.24 -2.76
N ASP A 58 10.05 5.11 -3.77
CA ASP A 58 8.83 5.45 -4.50
C ASP A 58 8.71 4.56 -5.75
N ALA A 59 7.56 3.91 -5.94
CA ALA A 59 7.24 3.14 -7.14
C ALA A 59 5.77 3.35 -7.57
N PRO A 60 5.40 3.11 -8.85
CA PRO A 60 4.00 3.13 -9.26
C PRO A 60 3.15 2.27 -8.33
N ARG A 61 1.91 2.70 -8.06
CA ARG A 61 0.98 1.99 -7.17
C ARG A 61 1.52 1.74 -5.75
N THR A 62 2.36 2.63 -5.24
CA THR A 62 2.92 2.54 -3.89
C THR A 62 2.50 3.73 -3.03
N LEU A 63 2.19 3.46 -1.77
CA LEU A 63 2.10 4.44 -0.69
C LEU A 63 3.31 4.26 0.23
N VAL A 64 4.07 5.32 0.45
CA VAL A 64 5.17 5.31 1.44
C VAL A 64 4.60 5.74 2.79
N THR A 65 4.86 4.92 3.80
CA THR A 65 4.41 5.12 5.18
C THR A 65 5.57 5.45 6.10
N ASP A 66 5.31 5.74 7.37
CA ASP A 66 6.33 5.82 8.42
C ASP A 66 6.62 4.50 9.13
N VAL A 67 6.05 3.38 8.66
CA VAL A 67 6.33 2.04 9.21
C VAL A 67 7.68 1.53 8.70
N GLU A 68 8.60 1.22 9.61
CA GLU A 68 9.92 0.69 9.25
C GLU A 68 9.92 -0.83 9.03
N ASP A 69 9.16 -1.58 9.84
CA ASP A 69 9.10 -3.04 9.81
C ASP A 69 7.65 -3.56 9.97
N TRP A 70 7.06 -3.93 8.84
CA TRP A 70 5.68 -4.41 8.77
C TRP A 70 5.46 -5.78 9.42
N THR A 71 6.51 -6.60 9.56
CA THR A 71 6.36 -7.95 10.13
C THR A 71 5.96 -7.91 11.61
N ARG A 72 6.21 -6.77 12.28
CA ARG A 72 5.88 -6.54 13.69
C ARG A 72 4.42 -6.16 13.95
N HIS A 73 3.62 -5.99 12.90
CA HIS A 73 2.26 -5.50 13.03
C HIS A 73 1.20 -6.61 13.03
N GLY A 74 1.58 -7.88 12.97
CA GLY A 74 0.64 -9.02 13.03
C GLY A 74 -0.19 -9.19 11.74
N LEU A 75 0.34 -8.69 10.62
CA LEU A 75 -0.24 -8.84 9.30
C LEU A 75 0.14 -10.19 8.69
N ALA A 76 -0.78 -10.78 7.93
CA ALA A 76 -0.60 -12.03 7.22
C ALA A 76 -1.36 -11.99 5.88
N ALA A 77 -0.86 -12.73 4.89
CA ALA A 77 -1.52 -12.90 3.61
C ALA A 77 -2.94 -13.49 3.79
N GLY A 78 -3.88 -13.03 2.96
CA GLY A 78 -5.28 -13.42 3.00
C GLY A 78 -6.15 -12.62 3.99
N GLN A 79 -5.56 -11.82 4.88
CA GLN A 79 -6.33 -10.97 5.79
C GLN A 79 -7.13 -9.91 5.02
N ALA A 80 -8.37 -9.67 5.45
CA ALA A 80 -9.22 -8.66 4.85
C ALA A 80 -8.70 -7.24 5.10
N VAL A 81 -8.87 -6.39 4.09
CA VAL A 81 -8.55 -4.96 4.17
C VAL A 81 -9.81 -4.20 3.76
N ALA A 82 -10.32 -3.35 4.64
CA ALA A 82 -11.43 -2.47 4.30
C ALA A 82 -10.88 -1.21 3.62
N PHE A 83 -11.40 -0.92 2.43
CA PHE A 83 -11.15 0.29 1.68
C PHE A 83 -12.35 1.21 1.86
N ALA A 84 -12.08 2.47 2.17
CA ALA A 84 -13.05 3.55 2.13
C ALA A 84 -12.36 4.77 1.49
N PRO A 85 -13.11 5.78 1.04
CA PRO A 85 -12.53 7.00 0.46
C PRO A 85 -11.35 7.57 1.25
N GLY A 86 -10.15 7.45 0.68
CA GLY A 86 -8.88 7.90 1.24
C GLY A 86 -8.38 7.15 2.49
N THR A 87 -9.01 6.03 2.86
CA THR A 87 -8.69 5.28 4.08
C THR A 87 -8.52 3.78 3.80
N LEU A 88 -7.50 3.19 4.41
CA LEU A 88 -7.29 1.74 4.44
C LEU A 88 -7.34 1.27 5.89
N THR A 89 -8.09 0.20 6.16
CA THR A 89 -8.16 -0.40 7.51
C THR A 89 -7.81 -1.87 7.43
N LEU A 90 -6.73 -2.25 8.12
CA LEU A 90 -6.21 -3.62 8.15
C LEU A 90 -6.49 -4.23 9.53
N ALA A 91 -7.22 -5.34 9.54
CA ALA A 91 -7.46 -6.13 10.74
C ALA A 91 -6.27 -7.07 10.98
N ALA A 92 -5.29 -6.60 11.75
CA ALA A 92 -4.12 -7.39 12.10
C ALA A 92 -4.35 -8.18 13.39
N THR A 93 -3.49 -9.16 13.66
CA THR A 93 -3.62 -9.97 14.86
C THR A 93 -3.38 -9.11 16.11
N GLY A 94 -4.43 -8.95 16.93
CA GLY A 94 -4.37 -8.20 18.18
C GLY A 94 -4.38 -6.67 18.05
N ARG A 95 -4.56 -6.12 16.84
CA ARG A 95 -4.67 -4.67 16.61
C ARG A 95 -5.31 -4.33 15.26
N THR A 96 -5.81 -3.12 15.13
CA THR A 96 -6.24 -2.56 13.84
C THR A 96 -5.22 -1.51 13.39
N LEU A 97 -4.82 -1.55 12.13
CA LEU A 97 -4.06 -0.47 11.51
C LEU A 97 -5.00 0.36 10.65
N ARG A 98 -4.96 1.69 10.79
CA ARG A 98 -5.71 2.61 9.94
C ARG A 98 -4.77 3.58 9.26
N LEU A 99 -4.76 3.61 7.95
CA LEU A 99 -3.99 4.55 7.14
C LEU A 99 -4.94 5.53 6.47
N THR A 100 -4.56 6.81 6.45
CA THR A 100 -5.24 7.85 5.68
C THR A 100 -4.28 8.43 4.66
N THR A 101 -4.76 8.62 3.43
CA THR A 101 -4.01 9.28 2.36
C THR A 101 -4.09 10.81 2.43
N SER A 102 -4.90 11.36 3.36
CA SER A 102 -5.01 12.81 3.55
C SER A 102 -3.65 13.43 3.93
N GLY A 103 -3.20 14.41 3.17
CA GLY A 103 -1.91 15.08 3.40
C GLY A 103 -0.68 14.31 2.91
N ALA A 104 -0.86 13.16 2.24
CA ALA A 104 0.23 12.48 1.57
C ALA A 104 0.72 13.31 0.36
N LEU A 105 2.04 13.39 0.18
CA LEU A 105 2.63 14.05 -0.97
C LEU A 105 2.44 13.21 -2.23
N ALA A 106 1.82 13.79 -3.26
CA ALA A 106 1.64 13.13 -4.55
C ALA A 106 2.97 13.08 -5.32
N ARG A 107 3.34 11.88 -5.80
CA ARG A 107 4.50 11.65 -6.66
C ARG A 107 4.02 11.20 -8.04
N HIS A 108 4.50 11.86 -9.08
CA HIS A 108 4.21 11.47 -10.47
C HIS A 108 5.32 10.56 -10.97
N LEU A 109 5.16 9.27 -10.74
CA LEU A 109 6.15 8.28 -11.14
C LEU A 109 5.84 7.80 -12.56
N VAL A 110 6.75 8.12 -13.47
CA VAL A 110 6.67 7.64 -14.86
C VAL A 110 7.46 6.34 -14.92
N ALA A 111 6.76 5.22 -15.03
CA ALA A 111 7.41 3.98 -15.46
C ALA A 111 7.79 4.15 -16.94
N PRO A 112 9.07 4.02 -17.31
CA PRO A 112 9.46 4.06 -18.71
C PRO A 112 8.74 2.94 -19.46
N SER A 113 8.15 3.26 -20.61
CA SER A 113 7.50 2.26 -21.45
C SER A 113 8.55 1.34 -22.03
N LEU A 114 8.42 0.04 -21.74
CA LEU A 114 9.23 -1.01 -22.39
C LEU A 114 8.57 -1.50 -23.69
N ALA A 115 7.43 -0.92 -24.11
CA ALA A 115 6.70 -1.37 -25.29
C ALA A 115 7.52 -1.27 -26.59
N HIS A 116 8.56 -0.43 -26.60
CA HIS A 116 9.47 -0.28 -27.72
C HIS A 116 10.71 -1.20 -27.63
N LEU A 117 10.88 -1.95 -26.54
CA LEU A 117 11.99 -2.90 -26.38
C LEU A 117 11.56 -4.29 -26.85
N ALA A 118 12.26 -4.80 -27.86
CA ALA A 118 12.11 -6.20 -28.26
C ALA A 118 12.58 -7.13 -27.12
N PRO A 119 11.91 -8.29 -26.89
CA PRO A 119 12.38 -9.29 -25.95
C PRO A 119 13.85 -9.66 -26.20
N GLY A 120 14.67 -9.69 -25.14
CA GLY A 120 16.11 -10.01 -25.21
C GLY A 120 17.05 -8.83 -25.45
N ARG A 121 16.55 -7.59 -25.55
CA ARG A 121 17.39 -6.38 -25.70
C ARG A 121 17.80 -5.71 -24.38
N ILE A 122 17.47 -6.30 -23.22
CA ILE A 122 17.93 -5.79 -21.92
C ILE A 122 19.25 -6.50 -21.57
N ALA A 123 20.33 -6.03 -22.18
CA ALA A 123 21.70 -6.37 -21.78
C ALA A 123 22.65 -5.24 -22.19
N ALA A 124 22.96 -4.37 -21.22
CA ALA A 124 24.25 -3.72 -20.98
C ALA A 124 24.16 -2.95 -19.66
#